data_AF-A0A0N1EJH3-F1
#
_entry.id   AF-A0A0N1EJH3-F1
#
_cell.length_a   1.000
_cell.length_b   1.000
_cell.length_c   1.000
_cell.angle_alpha   90.00
_cell.angle_beta   90.00
_cell.angle_gamma   90.00
#
_symmetry.space_group_name_H-M   'P 1'
#
loop_
_entity.id
_entity.type
_entity.pdbx_description
1 polymer ?
#
loop_
_entity_poly.entity_id
_entity_poly.type
_entity_poly.pdbx_seq_one_letter_code
_entity_poly.pdbx_strand_id
1 'polypeptide(L)'
;MPYFIIALLASLFSFNLNAEQFTRFSTAKRHLIKTLPTDAKSIYCGCDIKRQGKKLVPDPTQCGYVPRNAITRSGKPNARAVRIEWEHIVPAWEFGHQLQCWQDGGRKNCVKTSAQFRKMEADIHNLAPAIGEINADRSNYRFGMIAGDASQYGRCQVKVDFKQRVVEPPLYSRKRIADAYFYMQKTYGLKISSKQQKLFSAWQHQELAQKISNTKL
;
A
#
# COMPACT_ATOMS: atom_id res chain seq x y z
N MET A 1 -36.70 56.89 3.10
CA MET A 1 -35.56 56.25 3.81
C MET A 1 -35.99 54.83 4.19
N PRO A 2 -35.15 53.82 3.93
CA PRO A 2 -35.55 52.58 3.28
C PRO A 2 -35.53 51.36 4.21
N TYR A 3 -36.29 50.31 3.88
CA TYR A 3 -35.97 48.94 4.31
C TYR A 3 -36.21 47.98 3.15
N PHE A 4 -35.20 47.85 2.28
CA PHE A 4 -35.05 46.74 1.35
C PHE A 4 -34.51 45.55 2.15
N ILE A 5 -35.35 44.56 2.46
CA ILE A 5 -34.90 43.28 2.99
C ILE A 5 -34.42 42.44 1.80
N ILE A 6 -33.11 42.44 1.55
CA ILE A 6 -32.48 41.52 0.62
C ILE A 6 -32.25 40.20 1.36
N ALA A 7 -33.11 39.22 1.10
CA ALA A 7 -32.90 37.84 1.54
C ALA A 7 -31.80 37.21 0.66
N LEU A 8 -30.58 37.14 1.19
CA LEU A 8 -29.45 36.48 0.55
C LEU A 8 -29.59 34.95 0.69
N LEU A 9 -30.17 34.29 -0.31
CA LEU A 9 -30.14 32.83 -0.44
C LEU A 9 -28.72 32.37 -0.76
N ALA A 10 -27.92 32.06 0.26
CA ALA A 10 -26.63 31.41 0.09
C ALA A 10 -26.85 29.95 -0.35
N SER A 11 -26.87 29.69 -1.65
CA SER A 11 -26.83 28.32 -2.17
C SER A 11 -25.45 27.72 -1.88
N LEU A 12 -25.36 26.88 -0.86
CA LEU A 12 -24.19 26.04 -0.62
C LEU A 12 -24.06 25.05 -1.77
N PHE A 13 -23.33 25.42 -2.83
CA PHE A 13 -22.88 24.48 -3.85
C PHE A 13 -21.98 23.45 -3.18
N SER A 14 -22.57 22.31 -2.83
CA SER A 14 -21.81 21.14 -2.43
C SER A 14 -21.11 20.60 -3.66
N PHE A 15 -19.86 21.00 -3.85
CA PHE A 15 -18.98 20.36 -4.83
C PHE A 15 -18.83 18.89 -4.43
N ASN A 16 -19.54 18.01 -5.13
CA ASN A 16 -19.27 16.58 -5.04
C ASN A 16 -17.89 16.34 -5.67
N LEU A 17 -16.86 16.34 -4.84
CA LEU A 17 -15.55 15.79 -5.20
C LEU A 17 -15.74 14.29 -5.44
N ASN A 18 -16.04 13.91 -6.67
CA ASN A 18 -16.07 12.52 -7.08
C ASN A 18 -14.64 11.98 -6.99
N ALA A 19 -14.37 11.17 -5.97
CA ALA A 19 -13.13 10.42 -5.87
C ALA A 19 -12.96 9.54 -7.11
N GLU A 20 -11.78 9.59 -7.74
CA GLU A 20 -11.50 8.82 -8.96
C GLU A 20 -11.61 7.32 -8.67
N GLN A 21 -12.63 6.68 -9.23
CA GLN A 21 -12.89 5.26 -9.04
C GLN A 21 -12.46 4.47 -10.27
N PHE A 22 -11.57 3.50 -10.07
CA PHE A 22 -11.10 2.60 -11.13
C PHE A 22 -11.81 1.26 -11.05
N THR A 23 -12.03 0.65 -12.22
CA THR A 23 -12.61 -0.69 -12.35
C THR A 23 -11.63 -1.70 -12.91
N ARG A 24 -10.37 -1.29 -13.17
CA ARG A 24 -9.30 -2.16 -13.67
C ARG A 24 -7.98 -1.78 -13.01
N PHE A 25 -7.26 -2.76 -12.49
CA PHE A 25 -5.96 -2.50 -11.87
C PHE A 25 -4.95 -1.84 -12.83
N SER A 26 -5.01 -2.16 -14.13
CA SER A 26 -4.12 -1.56 -15.13
C SER A 26 -4.37 -0.07 -15.35
N THR A 27 -5.61 0.41 -15.23
CA THR A 27 -5.93 1.84 -15.36
C THR A 27 -5.55 2.58 -14.08
N ALA A 28 -5.87 2.04 -12.91
CA ALA A 28 -5.42 2.57 -11.61
C ALA A 28 -3.91 2.72 -11.56
N LYS A 29 -3.18 1.68 -11.97
CA LYS A 29 -1.71 1.68 -12.06
C LYS A 29 -1.16 2.75 -12.99
N ARG A 30 -1.78 2.93 -14.15
CA ARG A 30 -1.35 3.95 -15.13
C ARG A 30 -1.56 5.35 -14.57
N HIS A 31 -2.71 5.60 -13.94
CA HIS A 31 -2.98 6.85 -13.23
C HIS A 31 -1.91 7.08 -12.17
N LEU A 32 -1.71 6.12 -11.26
CA LEU A 32 -0.75 6.23 -10.16
C LEU A 32 0.69 6.45 -10.64
N ILE A 33 1.11 5.84 -11.76
CA ILE A 33 2.42 6.12 -12.37
C ILE A 33 2.47 7.55 -12.91
N LYS A 34 1.39 8.06 -13.53
CA LYS A 34 1.34 9.41 -14.08
C LYS A 34 1.34 10.47 -12.98
N THR A 35 0.62 10.24 -11.89
CA THR A 35 0.41 11.20 -10.79
C THR A 35 1.34 10.99 -9.60
N LEU A 36 2.29 10.05 -9.69
CA LEU A 36 3.27 9.80 -8.63
C LEU A 36 4.02 11.10 -8.27
N PRO A 37 3.93 11.56 -7.01
CA PRO A 37 4.67 12.73 -6.54
C PRO A 37 6.18 12.59 -6.72
N THR A 38 6.88 13.70 -6.89
CA THR A 38 8.34 13.72 -7.09
C THR A 38 9.12 13.27 -5.84
N ASP A 39 8.54 13.48 -4.67
CA ASP A 39 9.06 13.09 -3.36
C ASP A 39 8.53 11.72 -2.89
N ALA A 40 7.83 10.99 -3.75
CA ALA A 40 7.26 9.69 -3.40
C ALA A 40 8.35 8.67 -3.03
N LYS A 41 8.11 7.95 -1.94
CA LYS A 41 9.02 6.93 -1.41
C LYS A 41 8.39 5.54 -1.44
N SER A 42 9.23 4.52 -1.59
CA SER A 42 8.78 3.12 -1.48
C SER A 42 8.28 2.80 -0.07
N ILE A 43 7.14 2.13 0.05
CA ILE A 43 6.42 1.96 1.33
C ILE A 43 7.24 1.22 2.40
N TYR A 44 8.05 0.23 2.02
CA TYR A 44 8.79 -0.60 2.99
C TYR A 44 10.22 -0.17 3.26
N CYS A 45 10.85 0.59 2.37
CA CYS A 45 12.25 1.00 2.54
C CYS A 45 12.48 2.50 2.52
N GLY A 46 11.47 3.30 2.18
CA GLY A 46 11.63 4.75 2.17
C GLY A 46 12.58 5.25 1.08
N CYS A 47 12.98 4.38 0.14
CA CYS A 47 13.81 4.75 -0.99
C CYS A 47 13.06 5.70 -1.91
N ASP A 48 13.77 6.72 -2.39
CA ASP A 48 13.29 7.61 -3.45
C ASP A 48 13.03 6.81 -4.73
N ILE A 49 12.12 7.31 -5.56
CA ILE A 49 11.70 6.64 -6.78
C ILE A 49 12.11 7.48 -7.99
N LYS A 50 13.00 6.93 -8.82
CA LYS A 50 13.43 7.56 -10.07
C LYS A 50 12.62 7.04 -11.25
N ARG A 51 12.35 7.93 -12.21
CA ARG A 51 11.80 7.55 -13.52
C ARG A 51 12.94 7.25 -14.48
N GLN A 52 12.96 6.05 -15.04
CA GLN A 52 13.88 5.64 -16.10
C GLN A 52 13.07 5.17 -17.31
N GLY A 53 12.87 6.07 -18.27
CA GLY A 53 11.92 5.86 -19.36
C GLY A 53 10.51 5.57 -18.81
N LYS A 54 9.93 4.42 -19.17
CA LYS A 54 8.62 3.97 -18.69
C LYS A 54 8.67 3.25 -17.33
N LYS A 55 9.86 3.02 -16.78
CA LYS A 55 10.05 2.26 -15.53
C LYS A 55 10.21 3.21 -14.34
N LEU A 56 9.71 2.78 -13.20
CA LEU A 56 10.01 3.34 -11.90
C LEU A 56 11.07 2.46 -11.25
N VAL A 57 12.15 3.05 -10.75
CA VAL A 57 13.26 2.34 -10.12
C VAL A 57 13.53 2.91 -8.72
N PRO A 58 13.83 2.07 -7.72
CA PRO A 58 14.25 2.57 -6.41
C PRO A 58 15.65 3.18 -6.48
N ASP A 59 15.87 4.29 -5.79
CA ASP A 59 17.19 4.83 -5.51
C ASP A 59 17.67 4.36 -4.12
N PRO A 60 18.66 3.45 -4.04
CA PRO A 60 19.16 2.94 -2.77
C PRO A 60 20.06 3.93 -2.02
N THR A 61 20.50 5.04 -2.64
CA THR A 61 21.56 5.91 -2.11
C THR A 61 21.27 6.41 -0.70
N GLN A 62 20.04 6.86 -0.43
CA GLN A 62 19.66 7.42 0.87
C GLN A 62 19.08 6.37 1.83
N CYS A 63 18.27 5.44 1.32
CA CYS A 63 17.61 4.41 2.14
C CYS A 63 18.53 3.23 2.50
N GLY A 64 19.63 3.03 1.78
CA GLY A 64 20.58 1.93 1.97
C GLY A 64 20.00 0.55 1.68
N TYR A 65 19.05 0.45 0.75
CA TYR A 65 18.50 -0.84 0.31
C TYR A 65 19.57 -1.68 -0.40
N VAL A 66 19.68 -2.94 0.02
CA VAL A 66 20.52 -3.96 -0.62
C VAL A 66 19.62 -5.16 -0.96
N PRO A 67 19.62 -5.67 -2.20
CA PRO A 67 18.81 -6.83 -2.56
C PRO A 67 19.21 -8.08 -1.78
N ARG A 68 18.23 -8.83 -1.28
CA ARG A 68 18.46 -10.13 -0.64
C ARG A 68 18.91 -11.17 -1.66
N ASN A 69 18.36 -11.13 -2.87
CA ASN A 69 18.79 -11.93 -4.01
C ASN A 69 19.08 -11.01 -5.20
N ALA A 70 20.33 -10.54 -5.30
CA ALA A 70 20.75 -9.71 -6.44
C ALA A 70 20.71 -10.49 -7.78
N ILE A 71 20.92 -11.81 -7.72
CA ILE A 71 21.00 -12.71 -8.88
C ILE A 71 19.95 -13.82 -8.73
N THR A 72 19.32 -14.21 -9.84
CA THR A 72 18.38 -15.33 -9.89
C THR A 72 19.11 -16.67 -9.86
N ARG A 73 18.37 -17.77 -9.63
CA ARG A 73 18.93 -19.14 -9.72
C ARG A 73 19.56 -19.45 -11.08
N SER A 74 19.15 -18.74 -12.14
CA SER A 74 19.68 -18.86 -13.50
C SER A 74 20.87 -17.94 -13.79
N GLY A 75 21.45 -17.29 -12.77
CA GLY A 75 22.62 -16.43 -12.92
C GLY A 75 22.34 -15.04 -13.51
N LYS A 76 21.06 -14.66 -13.68
CA LYS A 76 20.68 -13.36 -14.26
C LYS A 76 20.41 -12.31 -13.18
N PRO A 77 20.60 -11.01 -13.45
CA PRO A 77 20.18 -9.96 -12.52
C PRO A 77 18.70 -10.07 -12.14
N ASN A 78 18.40 -9.96 -10.85
CA ASN A 78 17.03 -9.99 -10.36
C ASN A 78 16.29 -8.70 -10.76
N ALA A 79 15.51 -8.77 -11.84
CA ALA A 79 14.74 -7.63 -12.35
C ALA A 79 13.76 -7.03 -11.34
N ARG A 80 13.32 -7.79 -10.32
CA ARG A 80 12.42 -7.28 -9.27
C ARG A 80 13.14 -6.44 -8.22
N ALA A 81 14.44 -6.67 -8.01
CA ALA A 81 15.23 -5.87 -7.08
C ALA A 81 15.47 -4.44 -7.57
N VAL A 82 15.35 -4.20 -8.88
CA VAL A 82 15.68 -2.93 -9.54
C VAL A 82 14.48 -2.19 -10.13
N ARG A 83 13.26 -2.56 -9.73
CA ARG A 83 12.03 -1.88 -10.19
C ARG A 83 11.04 -1.69 -9.06
N ILE A 84 10.22 -0.66 -9.19
CA ILE A 84 9.03 -0.48 -8.35
C ILE A 84 7.88 -1.30 -8.91
N GLU A 85 7.20 -2.00 -8.02
CA GLU A 85 5.93 -2.66 -8.25
C GLU A 85 4.84 -1.99 -7.40
N TRP A 86 3.59 -2.06 -7.85
CA TRP A 86 2.46 -1.53 -7.10
C TRP A 86 1.97 -2.61 -6.15
N GLU A 87 2.24 -2.39 -4.87
CA GLU A 87 1.84 -3.24 -3.76
C GLU A 87 0.36 -3.05 -3.45
N HIS A 88 -0.31 -4.19 -3.21
CA HIS A 88 -1.65 -4.26 -2.62
C HIS A 88 -1.46 -4.40 -1.10
N ILE A 89 -1.53 -3.29 -0.35
CA ILE A 89 -1.24 -3.27 1.10
C ILE A 89 -2.06 -4.35 1.83
N VAL A 90 -3.38 -4.36 1.59
CA VAL A 90 -4.24 -5.52 1.79
C VAL A 90 -4.10 -6.40 0.53
N PRO A 91 -3.51 -7.60 0.62
CA PRO A 91 -3.22 -8.41 -0.56
C PRO A 91 -4.50 -8.78 -1.31
N ALA A 92 -4.38 -8.93 -2.64
CA ALA A 92 -5.50 -9.42 -3.46
C ALA A 92 -6.08 -10.76 -3.01
N TRP A 93 -5.24 -11.60 -2.43
CA TRP A 93 -5.68 -12.84 -1.82
C TRP A 93 -6.60 -12.58 -0.62
N GLU A 94 -6.27 -11.65 0.27
CA GLU A 94 -7.03 -11.39 1.50
C GLU A 94 -8.48 -11.00 1.20
N PHE A 95 -8.70 -10.06 0.27
CA PHE A 95 -10.04 -9.60 -0.10
C PHE A 95 -10.72 -10.46 -1.19
N GLY A 96 -10.03 -11.45 -1.74
CA GLY A 96 -10.51 -12.21 -2.91
C GLY A 96 -10.72 -13.70 -2.67
N HIS A 97 -9.93 -14.33 -1.80
CA HIS A 97 -9.85 -15.80 -1.73
C HIS A 97 -11.16 -16.48 -1.31
N GLN A 98 -12.07 -15.78 -0.63
CA GLN A 98 -13.36 -16.32 -0.21
C GLN A 98 -14.47 -16.13 -1.26
N LEU A 99 -14.20 -15.40 -2.35
CA LEU A 99 -15.18 -15.17 -3.40
C LEU A 99 -15.29 -16.40 -4.32
N GLN A 100 -16.50 -16.68 -4.80
CA GLN A 100 -16.75 -17.81 -5.73
C GLN A 100 -15.85 -17.75 -6.96
N CYS A 101 -15.68 -16.55 -7.56
CA CYS A 101 -14.78 -16.37 -8.71
C CYS A 101 -13.35 -16.85 -8.44
N TRP A 102 -12.89 -16.80 -7.19
CA TRP A 102 -11.55 -17.21 -6.82
C TRP A 102 -11.46 -18.73 -6.71
N GLN A 103 -12.52 -19.37 -6.20
CA GLN A 103 -12.64 -20.82 -6.19
C GLN A 103 -12.66 -21.39 -7.62
N ASP A 104 -13.35 -20.71 -8.53
CA ASP A 104 -13.52 -21.16 -9.93
C ASP A 104 -12.28 -20.94 -10.83
N GLY A 105 -11.23 -20.26 -10.36
CA GLY A 105 -10.04 -20.01 -11.19
C GLY A 105 -9.09 -18.91 -10.70
N GLY A 106 -9.08 -18.67 -9.39
CA GLY A 106 -8.18 -17.73 -8.71
C GLY A 106 -8.36 -16.27 -9.14
N ARG A 107 -7.35 -15.46 -8.82
CA ARG A 107 -7.30 -14.03 -9.16
C ARG A 107 -7.61 -13.77 -10.62
N LYS A 108 -7.07 -14.58 -11.54
CA LYS A 108 -7.26 -14.40 -12.99
C LYS A 108 -8.73 -14.51 -13.39
N ASN A 109 -9.47 -15.46 -12.79
CA ASN A 109 -10.91 -15.55 -13.02
C ASN A 109 -11.65 -14.38 -12.39
N CYS A 110 -11.36 -14.03 -11.13
CA CYS A 110 -11.99 -12.88 -10.48
C CYS A 110 -11.83 -11.55 -11.24
N VAL A 111 -10.65 -11.29 -11.81
CA VAL A 111 -10.43 -10.10 -12.65
C VAL A 111 -11.41 -10.09 -13.84
N LYS A 112 -11.70 -11.26 -14.44
CA LYS A 112 -12.60 -11.37 -15.59
C LYS A 112 -14.07 -11.29 -15.17
N THR A 113 -14.47 -11.98 -14.12
CA THR A 113 -15.89 -12.28 -13.85
C THR A 113 -16.50 -11.47 -12.71
N SER A 114 -15.70 -10.99 -11.74
CA SER A 114 -16.23 -10.29 -10.56
C SER A 114 -16.00 -8.78 -10.62
N ALA A 115 -17.09 -8.01 -10.79
CA ALA A 115 -17.06 -6.56 -10.72
C ALA A 115 -16.64 -6.05 -9.33
N GLN A 116 -17.11 -6.73 -8.28
CA GLN A 116 -16.72 -6.43 -6.89
C GLN A 116 -15.21 -6.60 -6.70
N PHE A 117 -14.64 -7.73 -7.14
CA PHE A 117 -13.21 -7.97 -7.03
C PHE A 117 -12.40 -6.93 -7.80
N ARG A 118 -12.80 -6.62 -9.03
CA ARG A 118 -12.14 -5.60 -9.86
C ARG A 118 -12.11 -4.22 -9.21
N LYS A 119 -13.21 -3.84 -8.54
CA LYS A 119 -13.31 -2.58 -7.79
C LYS A 119 -12.32 -2.55 -6.62
N MET A 120 -12.28 -3.61 -5.81
CA MET A 120 -11.33 -3.74 -4.69
C MET A 120 -9.87 -3.74 -5.16
N GLU A 121 -9.57 -4.47 -6.25
CA GLU A 121 -8.21 -4.59 -6.79
C GLU A 121 -7.70 -3.28 -7.40
N ALA A 122 -8.58 -2.47 -7.96
CA ALA A 122 -8.23 -1.21 -8.60
C ALA A 122 -8.26 0.00 -7.64
N ASP A 123 -8.61 -0.21 -6.37
CA ASP A 123 -8.73 0.86 -5.39
C ASP A 123 -7.37 1.44 -5.00
N ILE A 124 -7.15 2.72 -5.32
CA ILE A 124 -5.87 3.40 -5.11
C ILE A 124 -5.55 3.62 -3.63
N HIS A 125 -6.54 3.61 -2.72
CA HIS A 125 -6.29 3.72 -1.27
C HIS A 125 -5.55 2.49 -0.72
N ASN A 126 -5.61 1.37 -1.44
CA ASN A 126 -4.92 0.13 -1.10
C ASN A 126 -3.63 -0.08 -1.91
N LEU A 127 -3.20 0.91 -2.70
CA LEU A 127 -2.03 0.80 -3.57
C LEU A 127 -0.87 1.69 -3.09
N ALA A 128 0.34 1.12 -3.09
CA ALA A 128 1.56 1.85 -2.77
C ALA A 128 2.74 1.39 -3.64
N PRO A 129 3.71 2.28 -3.94
CA PRO A 129 4.93 1.85 -4.60
C PRO A 129 5.80 1.03 -3.62
N ALA A 130 6.26 -0.13 -4.04
CA ALA A 130 7.18 -0.98 -3.29
C ALA A 130 8.32 -1.48 -4.18
N ILE A 131 9.48 -1.76 -3.61
CA ILE A 131 10.55 -2.46 -4.33
C ILE A 131 10.05 -3.86 -4.68
N GLY A 132 10.18 -4.27 -5.95
CA GLY A 132 9.58 -5.50 -6.45
C GLY A 132 10.05 -6.77 -5.75
N GLU A 133 11.30 -6.83 -5.30
CA GLU A 133 11.79 -7.98 -4.51
C GLU A 133 11.02 -8.09 -3.19
N ILE A 134 10.88 -6.99 -2.45
CA ILE A 134 10.22 -6.97 -1.15
C ILE A 134 8.71 -7.18 -1.30
N ASN A 135 8.10 -6.60 -2.33
CA ASN A 135 6.70 -6.88 -2.70
C ASN A 135 6.46 -8.40 -2.85
N ALA A 136 7.38 -9.07 -3.54
CA ALA A 136 7.25 -10.49 -3.77
C ALA A 136 7.60 -11.36 -2.56
N ASP A 137 8.62 -10.99 -1.78
CA ASP A 137 8.97 -11.67 -0.54
C ASP A 137 7.84 -11.52 0.49
N ARG A 138 7.16 -10.38 0.51
CA ARG A 138 5.96 -10.13 1.33
C ARG A 138 4.79 -11.02 0.94
N SER A 139 4.63 -11.33 -0.35
CA SER A 139 3.60 -12.26 -0.84
C SER A 139 2.18 -11.88 -0.36
N ASN A 140 1.43 -12.80 0.24
CA ASN A 140 0.19 -12.55 0.98
C ASN A 140 0.38 -12.72 2.50
N TYR A 141 1.57 -12.45 3.01
CA TYR A 141 1.87 -12.63 4.43
C TYR A 141 1.18 -11.54 5.26
N ARG A 142 0.70 -11.96 6.43
CA ARG A 142 0.09 -11.05 7.38
C ARG A 142 1.15 -10.13 8.00
N PHE A 143 0.71 -8.95 8.41
CA PHE A 143 1.58 -8.05 9.15
C PHE A 143 1.71 -8.48 10.61
N GLY A 144 2.85 -8.19 11.23
CA GLY A 144 3.13 -8.54 12.62
C GLY A 144 4.46 -7.99 13.09
N MET A 145 4.85 -8.35 14.32
CA MET A 145 6.17 -8.04 14.88
C MET A 145 7.03 -9.30 14.80
N ILE A 146 8.30 -9.16 14.44
CA ILE A 146 9.28 -10.24 14.26
C ILE A 146 10.48 -9.96 15.16
N ALA A 147 10.91 -10.97 15.92
CA ALA A 147 12.07 -10.86 16.80
C ALA A 147 13.38 -10.71 16.00
N GLY A 148 14.41 -10.11 16.62
CA GLY A 148 15.70 -9.87 15.99
C GLY A 148 15.74 -8.63 15.09
N ASP A 149 16.91 -8.37 14.50
CA ASP A 149 17.18 -7.18 13.72
C ASP A 149 16.83 -7.34 12.23
N ALA A 150 16.55 -6.21 11.57
CA ALA A 150 16.32 -6.18 10.13
C ALA A 150 17.64 -6.16 9.36
N SER A 151 18.09 -7.33 8.89
CA SER A 151 19.35 -7.49 8.15
C SER A 151 19.18 -7.97 6.71
N GLN A 152 17.96 -8.37 6.32
CA GLN A 152 17.68 -9.03 5.03
C GLN A 152 17.88 -8.13 3.81
N TYR A 153 17.74 -6.80 3.97
CA TYR A 153 17.65 -5.84 2.85
C TYR A 153 18.56 -4.61 3.05
N GLY A 154 19.73 -4.78 3.67
CA GLY A 154 20.63 -3.70 4.03
C GLY A 154 20.06 -2.85 5.17
N ARG A 155 20.01 -1.52 5.00
CA ARG A 155 19.46 -0.57 6.00
C ARG A 155 17.93 -0.51 6.02
N CYS A 156 17.26 -1.18 5.08
CA CYS A 156 15.80 -1.21 5.05
C CYS A 156 15.27 -2.04 6.22
N GLN A 157 14.48 -1.41 7.09
CA GLN A 157 14.00 -2.00 8.35
C GLN A 157 12.82 -2.98 8.20
N VAL A 158 12.50 -3.41 6.99
CA VAL A 158 11.49 -4.45 6.78
C VAL A 158 12.05 -5.83 7.15
N LYS A 159 11.27 -6.63 7.86
CA LYS A 159 11.61 -8.03 8.18
C LYS A 159 10.58 -8.95 7.56
N VAL A 160 11.04 -10.08 7.02
CA VAL A 160 10.18 -11.10 6.41
C VAL A 160 10.52 -12.46 7.01
N ASP A 161 9.59 -13.00 7.80
CA ASP A 161 9.66 -14.37 8.30
C ASP A 161 8.90 -15.28 7.31
N PHE A 162 9.64 -15.94 6.43
CA PHE A 162 9.08 -16.86 5.43
C PHE A 162 8.45 -18.10 6.05
N LYS A 163 8.95 -18.57 7.21
CA LYS A 163 8.46 -19.78 7.87
C LYS A 163 7.12 -19.51 8.54
N GLN A 164 7.02 -18.41 9.27
CA GLN A 164 5.79 -18.00 9.95
C GLN A 164 4.83 -17.21 9.05
N ARG A 165 5.26 -16.84 7.84
CA ARG A 165 4.50 -16.06 6.86
C ARG A 165 4.04 -14.73 7.45
N VAL A 166 5.00 -14.00 8.03
CA VAL A 166 4.79 -12.69 8.67
C VAL A 166 5.74 -11.67 8.08
N VAL A 167 5.27 -10.42 7.94
CA VAL A 167 6.13 -9.27 7.64
C VAL A 167 6.02 -8.24 8.75
N GLU A 168 7.16 -7.76 9.24
CA GLU A 168 7.24 -6.57 10.07
C GLU A 168 7.63 -5.38 9.20
N PRO A 169 6.73 -4.41 8.97
CA PRO A 169 7.05 -3.21 8.23
C PRO A 169 7.81 -2.20 9.11
N PRO A 170 8.59 -1.28 8.50
CA PRO A 170 9.26 -0.21 9.23
C PRO A 170 8.24 0.71 9.90
N LEU A 171 8.66 1.38 10.96
CA LEU A 171 7.78 2.16 11.82
C LEU A 171 6.96 3.22 11.06
N TYR A 172 7.61 3.98 10.17
CA TYR A 172 6.98 5.06 9.42
C TYR A 172 5.86 4.61 8.46
N SER A 173 5.78 3.32 8.09
CA SER A 173 4.74 2.83 7.16
C SER A 173 3.56 2.16 7.88
N ARG A 174 3.69 1.87 9.17
CA ARG A 174 2.70 1.15 9.97
C ARG A 174 1.33 1.84 10.00
N LYS A 175 1.29 3.16 10.18
CA LYS A 175 0.02 3.89 10.16
C LYS A 175 -0.66 3.79 8.80
N ARG A 176 0.05 4.05 7.70
CA ARG A 176 -0.50 3.93 6.34
C ARG A 176 -1.02 2.52 6.07
N ILE A 177 -0.33 1.50 6.57
CA ILE A 177 -0.78 0.11 6.46
C ILE A 177 -2.09 -0.09 7.23
N ALA A 178 -2.14 0.32 8.50
CA ALA A 178 -3.34 0.22 9.32
C ALA A 178 -4.54 0.97 8.70
N ASP A 179 -4.32 2.19 8.22
CA ASP A 179 -5.34 3.00 7.54
C ASP A 179 -5.90 2.29 6.30
N ALA A 180 -5.04 1.67 5.48
CA ALA A 180 -5.50 0.91 4.31
C ALA A 180 -6.34 -0.32 4.71
N TYR A 181 -5.96 -1.04 5.77
CA TYR A 181 -6.77 -2.17 6.27
C TYR A 181 -8.14 -1.72 6.78
N PHE A 182 -8.17 -0.69 7.64
CA PHE A 182 -9.44 -0.18 8.16
C PHE A 182 -10.31 0.47 7.06
N TYR A 183 -9.69 1.11 6.07
CA TYR A 183 -10.38 1.57 4.87
C TYR A 183 -11.03 0.41 4.13
N MET A 184 -10.29 -0.67 3.83
CA MET A 184 -10.83 -1.83 3.12
C MET A 184 -11.93 -2.54 3.94
N GLN A 185 -11.80 -2.58 5.27
CA GLN A 185 -12.85 -3.07 6.16
C GLN A 185 -14.13 -2.22 6.08
N LYS A 186 -14.00 -0.89 6.20
CA LYS A 186 -15.14 0.03 6.16
C LYS A 186 -15.81 0.05 4.78
N THR A 187 -15.02 0.06 3.71
CA THR A 187 -15.51 0.26 2.34
C THR A 187 -16.04 -1.03 1.70
N TYR A 188 -15.42 -2.18 2.02
CA TYR A 188 -15.73 -3.46 1.36
C TYR A 188 -16.15 -4.58 2.32
N GLY A 189 -16.29 -4.29 3.62
CA GLY A 189 -16.66 -5.31 4.60
C GLY A 189 -15.56 -6.35 4.85
N LEU A 190 -14.29 -6.01 4.59
CA LEU A 190 -13.17 -6.92 4.84
C LEU A 190 -13.16 -7.38 6.31
N LYS A 191 -13.19 -8.69 6.52
CA LYS A 191 -13.09 -9.28 7.86
C LYS A 191 -11.63 -9.30 8.32
N ILE A 192 -11.31 -8.48 9.32
CA ILE A 192 -10.00 -8.45 9.95
C ILE A 192 -10.07 -9.20 11.28
N SER A 193 -9.14 -10.13 11.54
CA SER A 193 -9.09 -10.84 12.83
C SER A 193 -8.89 -9.87 14.01
N SER A 194 -9.42 -10.21 15.18
CA SER A 194 -9.29 -9.38 16.40
C SER A 194 -7.82 -9.06 16.75
N LYS A 195 -6.90 -10.02 16.53
CA LYS A 195 -5.46 -9.81 16.71
C LYS A 195 -4.89 -8.77 15.75
N GLN A 196 -5.25 -8.82 14.47
CA GLN A 196 -4.81 -7.82 13.49
C GLN A 196 -5.46 -6.45 13.75
N GLN A 197 -6.75 -6.41 14.14
CA GLN A 197 -7.40 -5.14 14.52
C GLN A 197 -6.65 -4.45 15.66
N LYS A 198 -6.34 -5.18 16.75
CA LYS A 198 -5.57 -4.63 17.88
C LYS A 198 -4.19 -4.11 17.45
N LEU A 199 -3.49 -4.85 16.58
CA LEU A 199 -2.20 -4.44 16.02
C LEU A 199 -2.32 -3.14 15.22
N PHE A 200 -3.29 -3.05 14.31
CA PHE A 200 -3.48 -1.89 13.45
C PHE A 200 -3.95 -0.66 14.24
N SER A 201 -4.81 -0.82 15.25
CA SER A 201 -5.17 0.28 16.15
C SER A 201 -3.95 0.81 16.92
N ALA A 202 -3.09 -0.08 17.43
CA ALA A 202 -1.85 0.33 18.08
C ALA A 202 -0.93 1.11 17.12
N TRP A 203 -0.83 0.68 15.86
CA TRP A 203 -0.04 1.36 14.84
C TRP A 203 -0.58 2.74 14.46
N GLN A 204 -1.90 2.94 14.44
CA GLN A 204 -2.49 4.28 14.24
C GLN A 204 -2.13 5.24 15.37
N HIS A 205 -2.07 4.75 16.62
CA HIS A 205 -1.75 5.58 17.79
C HIS A 205 -0.24 5.83 17.95
N GLN A 206 0.61 4.90 17.47
CA GLN A 206 2.07 5.00 17.63
C GLN A 206 2.67 6.21 16.90
N GLU A 207 2.17 6.58 15.72
CA GLU A 207 2.66 7.77 15.00
C GLU A 207 2.29 9.08 15.72
N LEU A 208 1.12 9.13 16.35
CA LEU A 208 0.68 10.31 17.12
C LEU A 208 1.64 10.59 18.29
N ALA A 209 2.08 9.54 18.98
CA ALA A 209 3.05 9.66 20.07
C ALA A 209 4.43 10.16 19.57
N GLN A 210 4.88 9.71 18.40
CA GLN A 210 6.16 10.18 17.82
C GLN A 210 6.11 11.63 17.37
N LYS A 211 5.00 12.06 16.75
CA LYS A 211 4.80 13.47 16.38
C LYS A 211 4.83 14.37 17.62
N ILE A 212 4.13 13.99 18.68
CA ILE A 212 4.13 14.73 19.95
C ILE A 212 5.54 14.79 20.57
N SER A 213 6.30 13.70 20.52
CA SER A 213 7.67 13.67 21.06
C SER A 213 8.64 14.56 20.27
N ASN A 214 8.52 14.60 18.93
CA ASN A 214 9.40 15.39 18.07
C ASN A 214 9.08 16.89 18.07
N THR A 215 7.88 17.30 18.51
CA THR A 215 7.50 18.72 18.67
C THR A 215 7.86 19.26 20.07
N LYS A 216 8.26 18.41 21.01
CA LYS A 216 8.69 18.79 22.36
C LYS A 216 10.22 18.94 22.51
N LEU A 217 10.97 18.77 21.42
CA LEU A 217 12.41 19.01 21.29
C LEU A 217 12.62 20.21 20.37
#